data_AF-A0A1Y4EZF8-F1
#
_entry.id   AF-A0A1Y4EZF8-F1
#
_cell.length_a   1.000
_cell.length_b   1.000
_cell.length_c   1.000
_cell.angle_alpha   90.00
_cell.angle_beta   90.00
_cell.angle_gamma   90.00
#
_symmetry.space_group_name_H-M   'P 1'
#
loop_
_entity.id
_entity.type
_entity.pdbx_description
1 polymer ?
#
loop_
_entity_poly.entity_id
_entity_poly.type
_entity_poly.pdbx_seq_one_letter_code
_entity_poly.pdbx_strand_id
1 'polypeptide(L)'
;MSREEPYYIPMPEIYGRRKLNALYREIPLKDATSRLLRKYFNAAANLYGIIPLHKLYGIIASQNKSLVTREEFLAFAEIARHECEDYYILGKSELYYDGPETELMEYEVIDVQLIDEDLDPYHEVLRGHQGKPYYVPDKKELLAYDNPFYWENTPEAEAFRTFLLTKTTVPEDKMEAVFVDIYYGLHCMNAGLEDVLNRLDEIGVEFRRKVDVGDFAEVYTPFHNHVRMQCNRGHTPDELFALLPPEERIPKSLSFGPNIRQAIADGTMNPEELRQGILTMDMPSEELRMSLLKEIAAAQTAAKPKKVGRNDPCPCGSGKKFKKCCGR
;
A
#
# COMPACT_ATOMS: atom_id res chain seq x y z
N MET A 1 31.56 -27.99 22.45
CA MET A 1 30.84 -27.74 21.19
C MET A 1 30.99 -26.26 20.90
N SER A 2 31.89 -25.92 19.99
CA SER A 2 32.36 -24.56 19.73
C SER A 2 31.34 -23.78 18.89
N ARG A 3 31.04 -22.57 19.39
CA ARG A 3 30.65 -21.32 18.70
C ARG A 3 30.28 -21.42 17.22
N GLU A 4 29.00 -21.20 16.96
CA GLU A 4 28.47 -20.18 16.03
C GLU A 4 29.25 -20.04 14.71
N GLU A 5 29.06 -21.00 13.80
CA GLU A 5 29.10 -20.66 12.38
C GLU A 5 27.76 -19.98 12.04
N PRO A 6 27.73 -18.79 11.41
CA PRO A 6 26.50 -18.24 10.86
C PRO A 6 25.96 -19.24 9.83
N TYR A 7 24.80 -19.82 10.12
CA TYR A 7 24.17 -20.85 9.29
C TYR A 7 23.65 -20.20 8.00
N TYR A 8 24.46 -20.25 6.96
CA TYR A 8 24.16 -19.69 5.64
C TYR A 8 23.22 -20.63 4.87
N ILE A 9 22.04 -20.12 4.48
CA ILE A 9 21.18 -20.83 3.53
C ILE A 9 21.78 -20.60 2.13
N PRO A 10 22.27 -21.65 1.44
CA PRO A 10 22.97 -21.45 0.17
C PRO A 10 21.97 -21.03 -0.92
N MET A 11 22.06 -19.78 -1.34
CA MET A 11 21.33 -19.28 -2.49
C MET A 11 21.77 -20.01 -3.78
N PRO A 12 20.89 -20.13 -4.79
CA PRO A 12 21.24 -20.72 -6.07
C PRO A 12 22.46 -20.04 -6.71
N GLU A 13 23.40 -20.84 -7.21
CA GLU A 13 24.59 -20.32 -7.90
C GLU A 13 24.18 -19.58 -9.19
N ILE A 14 24.68 -18.37 -9.38
CA ILE A 14 24.50 -17.64 -10.65
C ILE A 14 25.44 -18.22 -11.70
N TYR A 15 24.88 -18.67 -12.83
CA TYR A 15 25.65 -19.26 -13.91
C TYR A 15 26.19 -18.22 -14.88
N GLY A 16 27.44 -18.40 -15.33
CA GLY A 16 28.00 -17.59 -16.40
C GLY A 16 27.24 -17.77 -17.72
N ARG A 17 27.17 -16.69 -18.52
CA ARG A 17 26.41 -16.62 -19.79
C ARG A 17 26.65 -17.80 -20.75
N ARG A 18 27.88 -18.34 -20.80
CA ARG A 18 28.21 -19.49 -21.66
C ARG A 18 27.46 -20.77 -21.23
N LYS A 19 27.35 -21.00 -19.92
CA LYS A 19 26.64 -22.14 -19.33
C LYS A 19 25.13 -21.99 -19.54
N LEU A 20 24.57 -20.83 -19.22
CA LEU A 20 23.15 -20.52 -19.47
C LEU A 20 22.75 -20.72 -20.94
N ASN A 21 23.55 -20.21 -21.88
CA ASN A 21 23.29 -20.38 -23.31
C ASN A 21 23.37 -21.86 -23.76
N ALA A 22 24.16 -22.70 -23.10
CA ALA A 22 24.21 -24.12 -23.40
C ALA A 22 22.93 -24.81 -22.91
N LEU A 23 22.53 -24.56 -21.66
CA LEU A 23 21.30 -25.12 -21.07
C LEU A 23 20.05 -24.72 -21.86
N TYR A 24 19.94 -23.45 -22.28
CA TYR A 24 18.80 -23.00 -23.07
C TYR A 24 18.70 -23.66 -24.46
N ARG A 25 19.79 -24.17 -25.02
CA ARG A 25 19.76 -24.92 -26.29
C ARG A 25 19.33 -26.36 -26.11
N GLU A 26 19.38 -26.89 -24.89
CA GLU A 26 18.98 -28.27 -24.58
C GLU A 26 17.47 -28.40 -24.38
N ILE A 27 16.77 -27.31 -24.05
CA ILE A 27 15.32 -27.29 -23.92
C ILE A 27 14.64 -26.94 -25.26
N PRO A 28 13.44 -27.48 -25.56
CA PRO A 28 12.78 -27.29 -26.86
C PRO A 28 12.08 -25.93 -26.99
N LEU A 29 12.68 -24.85 -26.49
CA LEU A 29 12.13 -23.49 -26.55
C LEU A 29 12.82 -22.62 -27.58
N LYS A 30 12.03 -21.81 -28.29
CA LYS A 30 12.55 -20.75 -29.16
C LYS A 30 13.10 -19.61 -28.30
N ASP A 31 14.19 -18.98 -28.73
CA ASP A 31 14.77 -17.78 -28.06
C ASP A 31 13.72 -16.68 -27.78
N ALA A 32 12.81 -16.44 -28.73
CA ALA A 32 11.75 -15.45 -28.57
C ALA A 32 10.77 -15.83 -27.44
N THR A 33 10.48 -17.12 -27.27
CA THR A 33 9.65 -17.63 -26.17
C THR A 33 10.36 -17.46 -24.85
N SER A 34 11.64 -17.85 -24.75
CA SER A 34 12.44 -17.67 -23.53
C SER A 34 12.56 -16.20 -23.13
N ARG A 35 12.75 -15.28 -24.09
CA ARG A 35 12.74 -13.83 -23.83
C ARG A 35 11.40 -13.35 -23.30
N LEU A 36 10.29 -13.83 -23.86
CA LEU A 36 8.96 -13.46 -23.39
C LEU A 36 8.68 -14.01 -21.98
N LEU A 37 9.08 -15.25 -21.68
CA LEU A 37 8.97 -15.80 -20.33
C LEU A 37 9.76 -14.96 -19.33
N ARG A 38 10.99 -14.58 -19.65
CA ARG A 38 11.82 -13.72 -18.79
C ARG A 38 11.12 -12.39 -18.47
N LYS A 39 10.51 -11.75 -19.47
CA LYS A 39 9.68 -10.54 -19.26
C LYS A 39 8.49 -10.78 -18.34
N TYR A 40 7.85 -11.94 -18.44
CA TYR A 40 6.77 -12.31 -17.52
C TYR A 40 7.25 -12.49 -16.08
N PHE A 41 8.44 -13.06 -15.88
CA PHE A 41 9.00 -13.24 -14.55
C PHE A 41 9.37 -11.90 -13.92
N ASN A 42 10.08 -11.03 -14.65
CA ASN A 42 10.37 -9.65 -14.21
C ASN A 42 9.09 -8.87 -13.90
N ALA A 43 8.13 -8.87 -14.84
CA ALA A 43 6.85 -8.19 -14.64
C ALA A 43 6.07 -8.70 -13.42
N ALA A 44 6.07 -10.01 -13.20
CA ALA A 44 5.33 -10.60 -12.09
C ALA A 44 6.04 -10.38 -10.75
N ALA A 45 7.38 -10.41 -10.70
CA ALA A 45 8.16 -10.02 -9.53
C ALA A 45 7.86 -8.56 -9.18
N ASN A 46 7.99 -7.65 -10.15
CA ASN A 46 7.75 -6.22 -9.92
C ASN A 46 6.31 -5.94 -9.48
N LEU A 47 5.28 -6.50 -10.15
CA LEU A 47 3.88 -6.21 -9.82
C LEU A 47 3.40 -6.86 -8.50
N TYR A 48 3.83 -8.09 -8.22
CA TYR A 48 3.29 -8.88 -7.11
C TYR A 48 4.21 -8.98 -5.90
N GLY A 49 5.50 -8.67 -6.05
CA GLY A 49 6.58 -8.96 -5.10
C GLY A 49 6.88 -10.46 -4.99
N ILE A 50 5.85 -11.27 -4.76
CA ILE A 50 5.93 -12.72 -4.58
C ILE A 50 4.83 -13.39 -5.39
N ILE A 51 5.18 -14.38 -6.22
CA ILE A 51 4.19 -15.19 -6.95
C ILE A 51 4.68 -16.63 -7.13
N PRO A 52 3.87 -17.66 -6.81
CA PRO A 52 4.26 -19.04 -7.05
C PRO A 52 4.22 -19.38 -8.55
N LEU A 53 5.15 -20.23 -8.99
CA LEU A 53 5.30 -20.61 -10.39
C LEU A 53 4.02 -21.21 -11.00
N HIS A 54 3.24 -21.99 -10.24
CA HIS A 54 1.93 -22.47 -10.72
C HIS A 54 0.97 -21.33 -11.09
N LYS A 55 0.97 -20.23 -10.33
CA LYS A 55 0.09 -19.08 -10.60
C LYS A 55 0.60 -18.29 -11.79
N LEU A 56 1.91 -18.05 -11.88
CA LEU A 56 2.52 -17.36 -13.02
C LEU A 56 2.30 -18.13 -14.33
N TYR A 57 2.48 -19.45 -14.33
CA TYR A 57 2.16 -20.30 -15.48
C TYR A 57 0.70 -20.15 -15.91
N GLY A 58 -0.24 -20.13 -14.94
CA GLY A 58 -1.66 -19.92 -15.21
C GLY A 58 -1.97 -18.58 -15.89
N ILE A 59 -1.29 -17.50 -15.50
CA ILE A 59 -1.42 -16.17 -16.13
C ILE A 59 -0.86 -16.20 -17.56
N ILE A 60 0.33 -16.78 -17.75
CA ILE A 60 0.97 -16.87 -19.07
C ILE A 60 0.09 -17.70 -20.02
N ALA A 61 -0.45 -18.82 -19.55
CA ALA A 61 -1.31 -19.69 -20.34
C ALA A 61 -2.64 -19.03 -20.71
N SER A 62 -3.22 -18.20 -19.83
CA SER A 62 -4.47 -17.49 -20.12
C SER A 62 -4.27 -16.36 -21.14
N GLN A 63 -3.12 -15.69 -21.12
CA GLN A 63 -2.79 -14.58 -22.02
C GLN A 63 -2.15 -15.02 -23.34
N ASN A 64 -1.70 -16.26 -23.46
CA ASN A 64 -1.04 -16.77 -24.65
C ASN A 64 -1.59 -18.15 -25.04
N LYS A 65 -2.13 -18.25 -26.26
CA LYS A 65 -2.56 -19.54 -26.79
C LYS A 65 -1.34 -20.43 -27.04
N SER A 66 -1.18 -21.46 -26.19
CA SER A 66 -0.18 -22.53 -26.36
C SER A 66 1.27 -22.03 -26.50
N LEU A 67 1.68 -21.08 -25.65
CA LEU A 67 3.05 -20.55 -25.69
C LEU A 67 4.11 -21.60 -25.32
N VAL A 68 3.87 -22.35 -24.25
CA VAL A 68 4.74 -23.40 -23.70
C VAL A 68 3.90 -24.48 -23.01
N THR A 69 4.42 -25.70 -22.94
CA THR A 69 3.87 -26.74 -22.05
C THR A 69 4.30 -26.53 -20.59
N ARG A 70 3.73 -27.30 -19.67
CA ARG A 70 4.11 -27.27 -18.24
C ARG A 70 5.57 -27.69 -18.06
N GLU A 71 6.00 -28.73 -18.77
CA GLU A 71 7.36 -29.28 -18.72
C GLU A 71 8.38 -28.28 -19.28
N GLU A 72 8.04 -27.64 -20.40
CA GLU A 72 8.87 -26.59 -21.00
C GLU A 72 8.99 -25.36 -20.08
N PHE A 73 7.90 -24.96 -19.43
CA PHE A 73 7.90 -23.87 -18.45
C PHE A 73 8.78 -24.19 -17.24
N LEU A 74 8.66 -25.40 -16.68
CA LEU A 74 9.50 -25.85 -15.56
C LEU A 74 10.98 -25.93 -15.95
N ALA A 75 11.29 -26.46 -17.14
CA ALA A 75 12.66 -26.50 -17.64
C ALA A 75 13.23 -25.10 -17.85
N PHE A 76 12.42 -24.13 -18.31
CA PHE A 76 12.82 -22.73 -18.36
C PHE A 76 13.07 -22.17 -16.96
N ALA A 77 12.15 -22.37 -16.01
CA ALA A 77 12.24 -21.83 -14.65
C ALA A 77 13.48 -22.36 -13.90
N GLU A 78 13.81 -23.65 -14.09
CA GLU A 78 15.01 -24.27 -13.51
C GLU A 78 16.32 -23.69 -14.06
N ILE A 79 16.32 -23.16 -15.29
CA ILE A 79 17.49 -22.44 -15.81
C ILE A 79 17.45 -20.97 -15.35
N ALA A 80 16.27 -20.36 -15.38
CA ALA A 80 16.04 -18.95 -15.03
C ALA A 80 16.44 -18.62 -13.59
N ARG A 81 16.29 -19.57 -12.67
CA ARG A 81 16.71 -19.40 -11.26
C ARG A 81 18.21 -19.18 -11.06
N HIS A 82 19.01 -19.49 -12.08
CA HIS A 82 20.46 -19.29 -12.11
C HIS A 82 20.86 -18.10 -12.99
N GLU A 83 19.89 -17.35 -13.52
CA GLU A 83 20.13 -16.07 -14.20
C GLU A 83 20.43 -14.96 -13.18
N CYS A 84 20.99 -13.86 -13.66
CA CYS A 84 21.22 -12.65 -12.87
C CYS A 84 20.17 -11.63 -13.29
N GLU A 85 18.95 -11.80 -12.78
CA GLU A 85 17.80 -10.91 -13.01
C GLU A 85 17.39 -10.27 -11.68
N ASP A 86 16.48 -9.29 -11.71
CA ASP A 86 15.99 -8.58 -10.53
C ASP A 86 14.94 -9.39 -9.72
N TYR A 87 15.03 -10.73 -9.78
CA TYR A 87 14.21 -11.66 -9.02
C TYR A 87 14.98 -12.94 -8.68
N TYR A 88 14.53 -13.62 -7.62
CA TYR A 88 14.91 -14.98 -7.28
C TYR A 88 13.79 -15.97 -7.62
N ILE A 89 14.15 -17.24 -7.79
CA ILE A 89 13.20 -18.37 -7.81
C ILE A 89 13.62 -19.34 -6.71
N LEU A 90 12.87 -19.34 -5.61
CA LEU A 90 13.24 -20.07 -4.39
C LEU A 90 12.10 -20.95 -3.87
N GLY A 91 12.47 -22.13 -3.38
CA GLY A 91 11.59 -23.02 -2.63
C GLY A 91 11.65 -22.74 -1.13
N LYS A 92 10.76 -23.36 -0.35
CA LYS A 92 10.75 -23.16 1.11
C LYS A 92 12.02 -23.67 1.78
N SER A 93 12.60 -24.78 1.31
CA SER A 93 13.90 -25.30 1.76
C SER A 93 15.09 -24.36 1.52
N GLU A 94 14.92 -23.36 0.65
CA GLU A 94 15.96 -22.37 0.30
C GLU A 94 15.68 -21.01 0.94
N LEU A 95 14.51 -20.84 1.55
CA LEU A 95 14.15 -19.67 2.34
C LEU A 95 14.30 -19.93 3.84
N TYR A 96 14.11 -21.18 4.28
CA TYR A 96 14.12 -21.55 5.69
C TYR A 96 15.04 -22.74 5.94
N TYR A 97 15.76 -22.70 7.05
CA TYR A 97 16.63 -23.79 7.50
C TYR A 97 15.89 -25.12 7.67
N ASP A 98 14.68 -25.08 8.22
CA ASP A 98 13.78 -26.22 8.40
C ASP A 98 12.66 -26.24 7.34
N GLY A 99 12.85 -25.50 6.25
CA GLY A 99 11.91 -25.41 5.15
C GLY A 99 11.70 -26.78 4.49
N PRO A 100 10.45 -27.21 4.26
CA PRO A 100 10.20 -28.47 3.58
C PRO A 100 10.71 -28.42 2.14
N GLU A 101 11.18 -29.56 1.63
CA GLU A 101 11.38 -29.72 0.19
C GLU A 101 10.02 -29.59 -0.51
N THR A 102 9.98 -28.76 -1.55
CA THR A 102 8.80 -28.54 -2.38
C THR A 102 9.12 -28.89 -3.84
N GLU A 103 8.09 -29.23 -4.61
CA GLU A 103 8.26 -29.34 -6.07
C GLU A 103 8.55 -27.95 -6.66
N LEU A 104 9.29 -27.92 -7.78
CA LEU A 104 9.65 -26.66 -8.46
C LEU A 104 8.41 -25.80 -8.79
N MET A 105 7.25 -26.39 -9.07
CA MET A 105 6.04 -25.62 -9.37
C MET A 105 5.53 -24.77 -8.19
N GLU A 106 5.92 -25.12 -6.96
CA GLU A 106 5.58 -24.39 -5.74
C GLU A 106 6.65 -23.37 -5.34
N TYR A 107 7.75 -23.27 -6.12
CA TYR A 107 8.74 -22.23 -5.91
C TYR A 107 8.12 -20.88 -6.25
N GLU A 108 8.61 -19.86 -5.58
CA GLU A 108 8.13 -18.50 -5.73
C GLU A 108 9.13 -17.70 -6.54
N VAL A 109 8.62 -16.95 -7.52
CA VAL A 109 9.34 -15.82 -8.10
C VAL A 109 9.22 -14.68 -7.09
N ILE A 110 10.36 -14.19 -6.61
CA ILE A 110 10.46 -13.24 -5.51
C ILE A 110 11.28 -12.05 -6.00
N ASP A 111 10.73 -10.85 -5.88
CA ASP A 111 11.46 -9.60 -6.11
C ASP A 111 12.76 -9.59 -5.29
N VAL A 112 13.88 -9.27 -5.94
CA VAL A 112 15.22 -9.29 -5.33
C VAL A 112 15.30 -8.45 -4.06
N GLN A 113 14.50 -7.37 -3.95
CA GLN A 113 14.53 -6.44 -2.83
C GLN A 113 13.86 -6.99 -1.57
N LEU A 114 13.13 -8.11 -1.68
CA LEU A 114 12.49 -8.76 -0.54
C LEU A 114 13.42 -9.76 0.18
N ILE A 115 14.59 -10.04 -0.39
CA ILE A 115 15.59 -10.94 0.16
C ILE A 115 16.82 -10.11 0.54
N ASP A 116 16.99 -9.85 1.83
CA ASP A 116 18.13 -9.11 2.39
C ASP A 116 18.82 -9.95 3.49
N GLU A 117 19.50 -9.30 4.45
CA GLU A 117 20.09 -9.96 5.62
C GLU A 117 19.06 -10.78 6.41
N ASP A 118 17.79 -10.35 6.43
CA ASP A 118 16.65 -11.08 6.98
C ASP A 118 15.48 -11.20 5.97
N LEU A 119 14.44 -11.95 6.36
CA LEU A 119 13.23 -12.18 5.55
C LEU A 119 12.04 -11.34 6.00
N ASP A 120 12.23 -10.29 6.80
CA ASP A 120 11.14 -9.47 7.30
C ASP A 120 10.34 -8.80 6.17
N PRO A 121 10.97 -8.21 5.12
CA PRO A 121 10.24 -7.65 3.97
C PRO A 121 9.41 -8.71 3.24
N TYR A 122 10.01 -9.89 3.00
CA TYR A 122 9.33 -11.03 2.40
C TYR A 122 8.10 -11.46 3.22
N HIS A 123 8.23 -11.57 4.54
CA HIS A 123 7.11 -11.94 5.42
C HIS A 123 6.03 -10.86 5.49
N GLU A 124 6.38 -9.59 5.39
CA GLU A 124 5.43 -8.49 5.35
C GLU A 124 4.53 -8.55 4.13
N VAL A 125 5.12 -8.77 2.95
CA VAL A 125 4.37 -8.95 1.70
C VAL A 125 3.44 -10.18 1.82
N LEU A 126 3.92 -11.30 2.35
CA LEU A 126 3.09 -12.50 2.55
C LEU A 126 1.93 -12.28 3.52
N ARG A 127 2.13 -11.52 4.62
CA ARG A 127 1.04 -11.12 5.52
C ARG A 127 0.00 -10.30 4.76
N GLY A 128 0.45 -9.36 3.93
CA GLY A 128 -0.41 -8.56 3.07
C GLY A 128 -1.24 -9.41 2.11
N HIS A 129 -0.69 -10.49 1.56
CA HIS A 129 -1.37 -11.35 0.57
C HIS A 129 -2.57 -12.15 1.12
N GLN A 130 -2.66 -12.32 2.44
CA GLN A 130 -3.65 -13.22 3.05
C GLN A 130 -5.09 -12.81 2.68
N GLY A 131 -5.85 -13.78 2.16
CA GLY A 131 -7.25 -13.59 1.78
C GLY A 131 -7.48 -12.77 0.50
N LYS A 132 -6.42 -12.28 -0.17
CA LYS A 132 -6.54 -11.45 -1.37
C LYS A 132 -6.43 -12.27 -2.66
N PRO A 133 -7.29 -12.05 -3.67
CA PRO A 133 -7.07 -12.59 -5.00
C PRO A 133 -5.90 -11.88 -5.68
N TYR A 134 -5.41 -12.45 -6.78
CA TYR A 134 -4.46 -11.75 -7.65
C TYR A 134 -5.20 -10.83 -8.60
N TYR A 135 -4.74 -9.59 -8.70
CA TYR A 135 -5.04 -8.74 -9.85
C TYR A 135 -4.33 -9.32 -11.07
N VAL A 136 -5.05 -9.60 -12.16
CA VAL A 136 -4.44 -10.09 -13.41
C VAL A 136 -4.76 -9.10 -14.52
N PRO A 137 -3.82 -8.19 -14.84
CA PRO A 137 -4.03 -7.22 -15.92
C PRO A 137 -4.06 -7.90 -17.29
N ASP A 138 -4.36 -7.11 -18.32
CA ASP A 138 -4.13 -7.58 -19.68
C ASP A 138 -2.62 -7.79 -19.95
N LYS A 139 -2.31 -8.48 -21.05
CA LYS A 139 -0.93 -8.83 -21.39
C LYS A 139 -0.03 -7.60 -21.56
N LYS A 140 -0.52 -6.53 -22.17
CA LYS A 140 0.28 -5.34 -22.47
C LYS A 140 0.58 -4.59 -21.17
N GLU A 141 -0.42 -4.45 -20.31
CA GLU A 141 -0.28 -3.82 -18.99
C GLU A 141 0.66 -4.64 -18.09
N LEU A 142 0.47 -5.96 -18.00
CA LEU A 142 1.38 -6.81 -17.21
C LEU A 142 2.83 -6.65 -17.68
N LEU A 143 3.09 -6.76 -18.99
CA LEU A 143 4.46 -6.66 -19.52
C LEU A 143 5.06 -5.25 -19.44
N ALA A 144 4.29 -4.22 -19.09
CA ALA A 144 4.84 -2.90 -18.80
C ALA A 144 5.66 -2.91 -17.49
N TYR A 145 5.27 -3.76 -16.53
CA TYR A 145 6.00 -4.00 -15.30
C TYR A 145 7.34 -4.73 -15.50
N ASP A 146 7.72 -5.15 -16.72
CA ASP A 146 9.09 -5.60 -17.02
C ASP A 146 10.13 -4.52 -16.70
N ASN A 147 9.72 -3.24 -16.73
CA ASN A 147 10.52 -2.13 -16.20
C ASN A 147 10.23 -1.95 -14.70
N PRO A 148 11.23 -2.10 -13.80
CA PRO A 148 11.02 -1.93 -12.36
C PRO A 148 10.64 -0.50 -11.94
N PHE A 149 10.88 0.49 -12.80
CA PHE A 149 10.48 1.89 -12.58
C PHE A 149 9.17 2.25 -13.29
N TYR A 150 8.42 1.26 -13.79
CA TYR A 150 7.12 1.52 -14.40
C TYR A 150 6.11 1.96 -13.35
N TRP A 151 5.35 2.99 -13.69
CA TRP A 151 4.21 3.46 -12.92
C TRP A 151 3.06 3.80 -13.87
N GLU A 152 1.83 3.64 -13.39
CA GLU A 152 0.63 3.92 -14.19
C GLU A 152 0.34 5.42 -14.23
N ASN A 153 0.22 5.98 -15.43
CA ASN A 153 -0.11 7.39 -15.60
C ASN A 153 -1.61 7.64 -15.43
N THR A 154 -2.07 7.65 -14.17
CA THR A 154 -3.45 7.95 -13.79
C THR A 154 -3.65 9.45 -13.57
N PRO A 155 -4.89 9.97 -13.66
CA PRO A 155 -5.20 11.36 -13.30
C PRO A 155 -4.75 11.74 -11.88
N GLU A 156 -4.83 10.80 -10.93
CA GLU A 156 -4.42 11.00 -9.54
C GLU A 156 -2.90 11.11 -9.41
N ALA A 157 -2.14 10.31 -10.17
CA ALA A 157 -0.69 10.41 -10.26
C ALA A 157 -0.25 11.76 -10.87
N GLU A 158 -0.91 12.20 -11.95
CA GLU A 158 -0.65 13.51 -12.55
C GLU A 158 -0.98 14.66 -11.59
N ALA A 159 -2.07 14.56 -10.84
CA ALA A 159 -2.45 15.54 -9.83
C ALA A 159 -1.40 15.62 -8.70
N PHE A 160 -0.89 14.48 -8.22
CA PHE A 160 0.16 14.44 -7.21
C PHE A 160 1.49 14.99 -7.72
N ARG A 161 1.90 14.65 -8.95
CA ARG A 161 3.08 15.25 -9.60
C ARG A 161 2.96 16.77 -9.72
N THR A 162 1.78 17.25 -10.14
CA THR A 162 1.50 18.68 -10.25
C THR A 162 1.55 19.38 -8.89
N PHE A 163 1.03 18.73 -7.85
CA PHE A 163 1.15 19.23 -6.48
C PHE A 163 2.62 19.36 -6.09
N LEU A 164 3.42 18.30 -6.24
CA LEU A 164 4.84 18.32 -5.89
C LEU A 164 5.58 19.47 -6.60
N LEU A 165 5.41 19.61 -7.92
CA LEU A 165 6.05 20.69 -8.69
C LEU A 165 5.66 22.10 -8.23
N THR A 166 4.36 22.32 -7.96
CA THR A 166 3.82 23.68 -7.76
C THR A 166 3.77 24.12 -6.30
N LYS A 167 3.73 23.17 -5.36
CA LYS A 167 3.52 23.42 -3.93
C LYS A 167 4.72 23.08 -3.06
N THR A 168 5.72 22.40 -3.60
CA THR A 168 6.96 22.08 -2.88
C THR A 168 8.19 22.71 -3.54
N THR A 169 9.35 22.55 -2.91
CA THR A 169 10.65 23.00 -3.42
C THR A 169 11.33 21.99 -4.36
N VAL A 170 10.66 20.90 -4.76
CA VAL A 170 11.22 19.92 -5.72
C VAL A 170 11.69 20.64 -6.99
N PRO A 171 12.99 20.51 -7.34
CA PRO A 171 13.49 21.01 -8.62
C PRO A 171 12.90 20.22 -9.79
N GLU A 172 12.56 20.92 -10.88
CA GLU A 172 11.93 20.31 -12.06
C GLU A 172 12.79 19.18 -12.66
N ASP A 173 14.12 19.32 -12.64
CA ASP A 173 15.09 18.32 -13.11
C ASP A 173 15.16 17.08 -12.20
N LYS A 174 14.71 17.19 -10.94
CA LYS A 174 14.66 16.07 -9.98
C LYS A 174 13.28 15.45 -9.83
N MET A 175 12.26 16.04 -10.44
CA MET A 175 10.86 15.66 -10.23
C MET A 175 10.61 14.17 -10.52
N GLU A 176 11.18 13.65 -11.61
CA GLU A 176 10.98 12.24 -11.96
C GLU A 176 11.59 11.31 -10.92
N ALA A 177 12.81 11.59 -10.45
CA ALA A 177 13.48 10.79 -9.44
C ALA A 177 12.72 10.81 -8.10
N VAL A 178 12.26 11.98 -7.67
CA VAL A 178 11.47 12.11 -6.43
C VAL A 178 10.13 11.39 -6.55
N PHE A 179 9.45 11.51 -7.69
CA PHE A 179 8.16 10.83 -7.89
C PHE A 179 8.31 9.31 -7.92
N VAL A 180 9.32 8.80 -8.65
CA VAL A 180 9.59 7.36 -8.72
C VAL A 180 9.96 6.80 -7.35
N ASP A 181 10.76 7.51 -6.57
CA ASP A 181 11.12 7.12 -5.19
C ASP A 181 9.88 7.03 -4.28
N ILE A 182 8.98 8.02 -4.34
CA ILE A 182 7.71 7.98 -3.60
C ILE A 182 6.81 6.84 -4.10
N TYR A 183 6.61 6.72 -5.41
CA TYR A 183 5.78 5.66 -6.00
C TYR A 183 6.29 4.28 -5.59
N TYR A 184 7.60 4.09 -5.65
CA TYR A 184 8.27 2.86 -5.21
C TYR A 184 8.00 2.56 -3.73
N GLY A 185 8.10 3.54 -2.84
CA GLY A 185 7.77 3.38 -1.42
C GLY A 185 6.32 2.92 -1.21
N LEU A 186 5.37 3.45 -1.98
CA LEU A 186 3.98 3.01 -1.92
C LEU A 186 3.80 1.58 -2.47
N HIS A 187 4.38 1.33 -3.65
CA HIS A 187 4.21 0.11 -4.42
C HIS A 187 4.82 -1.12 -3.73
N CYS A 188 6.06 -0.99 -3.26
CA CYS A 188 6.85 -2.10 -2.72
C CYS A 188 6.84 -2.15 -1.19
N MET A 189 6.80 -0.99 -0.52
CA MET A 189 7.00 -0.90 0.94
C MET A 189 5.72 -0.54 1.71
N ASN A 190 4.56 -0.44 1.03
CA ASN A 190 3.29 -0.06 1.64
C ASN A 190 3.38 1.27 2.44
N ALA A 191 4.18 2.22 1.94
CA ALA A 191 4.42 3.50 2.60
C ALA A 191 3.12 4.30 2.78
N GLY A 192 2.92 4.80 4.00
CA GLY A 192 1.82 5.68 4.35
C GLY A 192 2.13 7.16 4.14
N LEU A 193 1.13 8.00 4.46
CA LEU A 193 1.25 9.45 4.35
C LEU A 193 2.45 10.00 5.15
N GLU A 194 2.66 9.48 6.37
CA GLU A 194 3.76 9.91 7.24
C GLU A 194 5.13 9.54 6.68
N ASP A 195 5.27 8.33 6.12
CA ASP A 195 6.52 7.87 5.50
C ASP A 195 6.91 8.77 4.32
N VAL A 196 5.94 9.15 3.49
CA VAL A 196 6.19 10.07 2.36
C VAL A 196 6.57 11.46 2.85
N LEU A 197 5.92 11.99 3.88
CA LEU A 197 6.28 13.29 4.45
C LEU A 197 7.70 13.28 5.04
N ASN A 198 8.05 12.23 5.77
CA ASN A 198 9.40 12.03 6.29
C ASN A 198 10.42 11.93 5.15
N ARG A 199 10.08 11.18 4.10
CA ARG A 199 10.95 11.03 2.94
C ARG A 199 11.21 12.36 2.23
N LEU A 200 10.18 13.20 2.08
CA LEU A 200 10.32 14.55 1.52
C LEU A 200 11.26 15.42 2.38
N ASP A 201 11.14 15.36 3.71
CA ASP A 201 12.01 16.09 4.64
C ASP A 201 13.46 15.60 4.53
N GLU A 202 13.69 14.29 4.50
CA GLU A 202 15.02 13.68 4.35
C GLU A 202 15.76 14.12 3.09
N ILE A 203 15.05 14.26 1.97
CA ILE A 203 15.62 14.72 0.70
C ILE A 203 15.64 16.25 0.56
N GLY A 204 15.26 16.98 1.62
CA GLY A 204 15.28 18.45 1.68
C GLY A 204 14.20 19.14 0.86
N VAL A 205 13.07 18.47 0.63
CA VAL A 205 11.90 19.03 -0.04
C VAL A 205 10.97 19.64 1.01
N GLU A 206 10.72 20.94 0.87
CA GLU A 206 9.87 21.71 1.76
C GLU A 206 8.60 22.15 1.04
N PHE A 207 7.51 22.30 1.80
CA PHE A 207 6.30 22.96 1.30
C PHE A 207 6.53 24.47 1.18
N ARG A 208 6.10 25.06 0.06
CA ARG A 208 6.26 26.51 -0.19
C ARG A 208 5.46 27.36 0.80
N ARG A 209 4.32 26.85 1.28
CA ARG A 209 3.46 27.53 2.26
C ARG A 209 2.94 26.55 3.28
N LYS A 210 2.75 27.01 4.52
CA LYS A 210 2.18 26.19 5.61
C LYS A 210 0.79 25.64 5.29
N VAL A 211 -0.02 26.35 4.50
CA VAL A 211 -1.35 25.89 4.09
C VAL A 211 -1.28 24.68 3.16
N ASP A 212 -0.21 24.56 2.36
CA ASP A 212 -0.05 23.47 1.38
C ASP A 212 0.11 22.10 2.08
N VAL A 213 0.50 22.08 3.35
CA VAL A 213 0.55 20.84 4.16
C VAL A 213 -0.85 20.24 4.34
N GLY A 214 -1.88 21.07 4.48
CA GLY A 214 -3.27 20.61 4.56
C GLY A 214 -3.77 20.05 3.23
N ASP A 215 -3.43 20.73 2.14
CA ASP A 215 -3.80 20.35 0.78
C ASP A 215 -3.11 19.03 0.33
N PHE A 216 -1.97 18.67 0.93
CA PHE A 216 -1.21 17.48 0.57
C PHE A 216 -2.03 16.19 0.72
N ALA A 217 -2.74 16.03 1.84
CA ALA A 217 -3.53 14.82 2.10
C ALA A 217 -4.68 14.64 1.09
N GLU A 218 -5.25 15.75 0.59
CA GLU A 218 -6.34 15.74 -0.39
C GLU A 218 -5.89 15.21 -1.75
N VAL A 219 -4.62 15.43 -2.12
CA VAL A 219 -4.05 14.92 -3.38
C VAL A 219 -3.35 13.57 -3.19
N TYR A 220 -2.71 13.36 -2.03
CA TYR A 220 -2.04 12.11 -1.70
C TYR A 220 -3.00 10.94 -1.59
N THR A 221 -4.13 11.11 -0.90
CA THR A 221 -5.04 9.98 -0.62
C THR A 221 -5.60 9.35 -1.91
N PRO A 222 -6.13 10.11 -2.89
CA PRO A 222 -6.54 9.55 -4.16
C PRO A 222 -5.39 8.87 -4.91
N PHE A 223 -4.22 9.50 -4.94
CA PHE A 223 -3.02 8.93 -5.58
C PHE A 223 -2.66 7.57 -4.96
N HIS A 224 -2.46 7.51 -3.64
CA HIS A 224 -2.15 6.29 -2.91
C HIS A 224 -3.18 5.18 -3.16
N ASN A 225 -4.47 5.52 -3.15
CA ASN A 225 -5.54 4.56 -3.34
C ASN A 225 -5.64 4.01 -4.78
N HIS A 226 -4.97 4.66 -5.74
CA HIS A 226 -4.86 4.24 -7.14
C HIS A 226 -3.50 3.63 -7.49
N VAL A 227 -2.57 3.52 -6.53
CA VAL A 227 -1.29 2.81 -6.74
C VAL A 227 -1.50 1.31 -6.52
N ARG A 228 -1.08 0.49 -7.48
CA ARG A 228 -1.01 -0.97 -7.31
C ARG A 228 0.04 -1.30 -6.25
N MET A 229 -0.19 -2.29 -5.39
CA MET A 229 0.77 -2.65 -4.34
C MET A 229 1.14 -4.12 -4.39
N GLN A 230 2.43 -4.43 -4.17
CA GLN A 230 2.92 -5.80 -4.07
C GLN A 230 2.22 -6.57 -2.93
N CYS A 231 2.07 -5.93 -1.77
CA CYS A 231 1.35 -6.50 -0.61
C CYS A 231 -0.16 -6.74 -0.87
N ASN A 232 -0.71 -6.19 -1.97
CA ASN A 232 -2.09 -6.36 -2.41
C ASN A 232 -2.24 -7.31 -3.59
N ARG A 233 -1.18 -8.08 -3.94
CA ARG A 233 -1.15 -8.94 -5.13
C ARG A 233 -1.50 -8.17 -6.41
N GLY A 234 -0.94 -6.97 -6.53
CA GLY A 234 -1.08 -6.10 -7.70
C GLY A 234 -2.38 -5.31 -7.74
N HIS A 235 -3.27 -5.43 -6.75
CA HIS A 235 -4.44 -4.56 -6.66
C HIS A 235 -4.09 -3.18 -6.13
N THR A 236 -4.85 -2.16 -6.52
CA THR A 236 -4.91 -0.89 -5.80
C THR A 236 -5.76 -1.04 -4.52
N PRO A 237 -5.58 -0.18 -3.50
CA PRO A 237 -6.47 -0.14 -2.35
C PRO A 237 -7.96 0.01 -2.72
N ASP A 238 -8.29 0.87 -3.68
CA ASP A 238 -9.68 1.09 -4.10
C ASP A 238 -10.25 -0.13 -4.84
N GLU A 239 -9.46 -0.81 -5.67
CA GLU A 239 -9.88 -2.06 -6.31
C GLU A 239 -10.19 -3.15 -5.26
N LEU A 240 -9.34 -3.33 -4.25
CA LEU A 240 -9.60 -4.29 -3.16
C LEU A 240 -10.85 -3.92 -2.38
N PHE A 241 -11.01 -2.64 -2.03
CA PHE A 241 -12.19 -2.17 -1.34
C PHE A 241 -13.47 -2.43 -2.16
N ALA A 242 -13.40 -2.25 -3.47
CA ALA A 242 -14.50 -2.55 -4.39
C ALA A 242 -14.81 -4.05 -4.53
N LEU A 243 -13.93 -4.96 -4.09
CA LEU A 243 -14.21 -6.41 -4.02
C LEU A 243 -14.96 -6.81 -2.76
N LEU A 244 -14.93 -6.01 -1.69
CA LEU A 244 -15.65 -6.32 -0.45
C LEU A 244 -17.17 -6.40 -0.68
N PRO A 245 -17.93 -7.20 0.08
CA PRO A 245 -19.38 -7.14 0.07
C PRO A 245 -19.90 -5.72 0.37
N PRO A 246 -21.02 -5.26 -0.23
CA PRO A 246 -21.54 -3.91 -0.01
C PRO A 246 -21.68 -3.52 1.48
N GLU A 247 -22.11 -4.46 2.30
CA GLU A 247 -22.24 -4.33 3.76
C GLU A 247 -20.91 -4.05 4.48
N GLU A 248 -19.79 -4.55 3.96
CA GLU A 248 -18.45 -4.33 4.52
C GLU A 248 -17.77 -3.04 4.00
N ARG A 249 -18.29 -2.47 2.90
CA ARG A 249 -17.85 -1.16 2.38
C ARG A 249 -18.38 0.00 3.19
N ILE A 250 -19.33 -0.24 4.10
CA ILE A 250 -19.88 0.81 4.95
C ILE A 250 -18.86 1.08 6.06
N PRO A 251 -18.35 2.32 6.20
CA PRO A 251 -17.42 2.65 7.28
C PRO A 251 -18.02 2.24 8.62
N LYS A 252 -17.30 1.40 9.38
CA LYS A 252 -17.76 0.95 10.70
C LYS A 252 -17.72 2.08 11.73
N SER A 253 -16.87 3.08 11.48
CA SER A 253 -16.74 4.27 12.31
C SER A 253 -16.51 5.51 11.47
N LEU A 254 -17.02 6.64 11.95
CA LEU A 254 -16.78 7.95 11.39
C LEU A 254 -16.55 8.92 12.54
N SER A 255 -15.55 9.80 12.40
CA SER A 255 -15.20 10.81 13.40
C SER A 255 -15.68 12.17 12.95
N PHE A 256 -16.21 12.96 13.87
CA PHE A 256 -16.51 14.36 13.59
C PHE A 256 -15.22 15.16 13.42
N GLY A 257 -15.12 15.90 12.32
CA GLY A 257 -14.04 16.86 12.11
C GLY A 257 -14.06 18.00 13.15
N PRO A 258 -12.97 18.77 13.25
CA PRO A 258 -12.79 19.79 14.29
C PRO A 258 -13.91 20.83 14.31
N ASN A 259 -14.49 21.19 13.15
CA ASN A 259 -15.58 22.16 13.05
C ASN A 259 -16.87 21.68 13.72
N ILE A 260 -17.29 20.44 13.47
CA ILE A 260 -18.51 19.87 14.07
C ILE A 260 -18.32 19.70 15.58
N ARG A 261 -17.15 19.20 16.00
CA ARG A 261 -16.80 19.07 17.42
C ARG A 261 -16.84 20.44 18.13
N GLN A 262 -16.29 21.49 17.50
CA GLN A 262 -16.29 22.83 18.05
C GLN A 262 -17.70 23.44 18.12
N ALA A 263 -18.53 23.22 17.09
CA ALA A 263 -19.90 23.72 17.07
C ALA A 263 -20.79 23.09 18.16
N ILE A 264 -20.57 21.79 18.45
CA ILE A 264 -21.20 21.12 19.59
C ILE A 264 -20.68 21.71 20.91
N ALA A 265 -19.38 21.96 21.00
CA ALA A 265 -18.75 22.44 22.24
C ALA A 265 -19.12 23.89 22.61
N ASP A 266 -19.28 24.79 21.63
CA ASP A 266 -19.64 26.19 21.87
C ASP A 266 -21.15 26.45 21.94
N GLY A 267 -21.94 25.42 21.60
CA GLY A 267 -23.39 25.39 21.66
C GLY A 267 -24.06 26.00 20.43
N THR A 268 -23.32 26.23 19.35
CA THR A 268 -23.89 26.65 18.05
C THR A 268 -24.64 25.50 17.36
N MET A 269 -24.31 24.25 17.70
CA MET A 269 -25.02 23.06 17.25
C MET A 269 -25.64 22.35 18.46
N ASN A 270 -26.96 22.09 18.41
CA ASN A 270 -27.66 21.36 19.45
C ASN A 270 -27.38 19.85 19.30
N PRO A 271 -26.68 19.22 20.25
CA PRO A 271 -26.28 17.83 20.09
C PRO A 271 -27.42 16.83 20.32
N GLU A 272 -28.52 17.23 20.99
CA GLU A 272 -29.71 16.37 21.10
C GLU A 272 -30.49 16.35 19.78
N GLU A 273 -30.63 17.50 19.10
CA GLU A 273 -31.22 17.55 17.76
C GLU A 273 -30.40 16.72 16.76
N LEU A 274 -29.06 16.83 16.82
CA LEU A 274 -28.17 16.02 15.99
C LEU A 274 -28.32 14.52 16.28
N ARG A 275 -28.43 14.14 17.57
CA ARG A 275 -28.68 12.76 17.99
C ARG A 275 -30.00 12.23 17.44
N GLN A 276 -31.10 12.99 17.56
CA GLN A 276 -32.40 12.60 17.02
C GLN A 276 -32.36 12.48 15.50
N GLY A 277 -31.64 13.37 14.82
CA GLY A 277 -31.39 13.27 13.37
C GLY A 277 -30.71 11.95 13.00
N ILE A 278 -29.65 11.56 13.71
CA ILE A 278 -28.93 10.30 13.44
C ILE A 278 -29.77 9.06 13.75
N LEU A 279 -30.61 9.10 14.79
CA LEU A 279 -31.50 7.99 15.16
C LEU A 279 -32.64 7.78 14.15
N THR A 280 -33.10 8.85 13.51
CA THR A 280 -34.22 8.82 12.56
C THR A 280 -33.76 8.65 11.11
N MET A 281 -32.47 8.83 10.83
CA MET A 281 -31.89 8.62 9.50
C MET A 281 -31.88 7.14 9.14
N ASP A 282 -32.24 6.84 7.89
CA ASP A 282 -32.06 5.52 7.31
C ASP A 282 -30.56 5.28 7.10
N MET A 283 -29.97 4.58 8.07
CA MET A 283 -28.53 4.37 8.13
C MET A 283 -28.17 3.07 7.43
N PRO A 284 -27.08 3.04 6.65
CA PRO A 284 -26.65 1.81 5.99
C PRO A 284 -26.11 0.77 7.00
N SER A 285 -25.69 1.19 8.21
CA SER A 285 -25.16 0.30 9.25
C SER A 285 -25.50 0.78 10.66
N GLU A 286 -25.88 -0.16 11.54
CA GLU A 286 -26.05 0.07 12.99
C GLU A 286 -24.72 0.42 13.68
N GLU A 287 -23.62 -0.20 13.28
CA GLU A 287 -22.30 0.09 13.86
C GLU A 287 -21.88 1.54 13.58
N LEU A 288 -22.09 2.00 12.34
CA LEU A 288 -21.84 3.38 11.96
C LEU A 288 -22.74 4.35 12.75
N ARG A 289 -24.03 4.01 12.90
CA ARG A 289 -24.95 4.79 13.74
C ARG A 289 -24.43 4.91 15.17
N MET A 290 -23.98 3.81 15.77
CA MET A 290 -23.43 3.80 17.12
C MET A 290 -22.12 4.61 17.22
N SER A 291 -21.24 4.52 16.23
CA SER A 291 -20.02 5.34 16.16
C SER A 291 -20.33 6.83 16.17
N LEU A 292 -21.26 7.28 15.34
CA LEU A 292 -21.65 8.69 15.28
C LEU A 292 -22.27 9.18 16.59
N LEU A 293 -23.11 8.36 17.23
CA LEU A 293 -23.67 8.68 18.54
C LEU A 293 -22.59 8.79 19.63
N LYS A 294 -21.56 7.95 19.56
CA LYS A 294 -20.39 8.00 20.46
C LYS A 294 -19.58 9.28 20.25
N GLU A 295 -19.42 9.71 19.01
CA GLU A 295 -18.75 10.98 18.66
C GLU A 295 -19.50 12.21 19.20
N ILE A 296 -20.84 12.21 19.16
CA ILE A 296 -21.65 13.27 19.80
C ILE A 296 -21.34 13.33 21.30
N ALA A 297 -21.37 12.17 21.99
CA ALA A 297 -21.11 12.10 23.42
C ALA A 297 -19.68 12.54 23.78
N ALA A 298 -18.69 12.17 22.96
CA ALA A 298 -17.31 12.61 23.12
C ALA A 298 -17.17 14.14 22.94
N ALA A 299 -17.84 14.72 21.93
CA ALA A 299 -17.80 16.16 21.70
C ALA A 299 -18.48 16.97 22.82
N GLN A 300 -19.58 16.45 23.40
CA GLN A 300 -20.23 17.06 24.55
C GLN A 300 -19.35 17.03 25.81
N THR A 301 -18.67 15.92 26.07
CA THR A 301 -17.79 15.78 27.26
C THR A 301 -16.51 16.62 27.14
N ALA A 302 -16.05 16.90 25.93
CA ALA A 302 -14.92 17.79 25.66
C ALA A 302 -15.27 19.29 25.74
N ALA A 303 -16.56 19.65 25.83
CA ALA A 303 -17.01 21.02 25.96
C ALA A 303 -16.55 21.61 27.30
N LYS A 304 -15.52 22.47 27.26
CA LYS A 304 -15.12 23.23 28.45
C LYS A 304 -16.31 24.11 28.89
N PRO A 305 -16.68 24.14 30.18
CA PRO A 305 -17.73 25.03 30.65
C PRO A 305 -17.39 26.46 30.21
N LYS A 306 -18.33 27.15 29.55
CA LYS A 306 -18.17 28.56 29.15
C LYS A 306 -17.59 29.32 30.34
N LYS A 307 -16.37 29.85 30.19
CA LYS A 307 -15.75 30.69 31.23
C LYS A 307 -16.64 31.91 31.42
N VAL A 308 -17.40 31.92 32.51
CA VAL A 308 -18.25 33.06 32.88
C VAL A 308 -17.34 34.27 33.07
N GLY A 309 -17.49 35.30 32.23
CA GLY A 309 -16.72 36.51 32.33
C GLY A 309 -17.03 37.23 33.65
N ARG A 310 -16.03 37.89 34.26
CA ARG A 310 -16.20 38.62 35.55
C ARG A 310 -17.42 39.57 35.56
N ASN A 311 -17.82 40.10 34.41
CA ASN A 311 -18.92 41.04 34.29
C ASN A 311 -20.25 40.42 33.80
N ASP A 312 -20.29 39.13 33.47
CA ASP A 312 -21.50 38.45 32.98
C ASP A 312 -22.49 38.16 34.11
N PRO A 313 -23.78 37.96 33.83
CA PRO A 313 -24.76 37.51 34.82
C PRO A 313 -24.30 36.23 35.54
N CYS A 314 -24.44 36.20 36.85
CA CYS A 314 -23.96 35.09 37.68
C CYS A 314 -24.85 33.85 37.49
N PRO A 315 -24.28 32.66 37.21
CA PRO A 315 -25.04 31.45 36.89
C PRO A 315 -25.87 30.90 38.05
N CYS A 316 -25.71 31.40 39.28
CA CYS A 316 -26.52 31.02 40.44
C CYS A 316 -27.93 31.64 40.49
N GLY A 317 -28.32 32.41 39.46
CA GLY A 317 -29.66 33.01 39.37
C GLY A 317 -29.87 34.27 40.22
N SER A 318 -28.82 34.82 40.84
CA SER A 318 -28.93 35.99 41.73
C SER A 318 -29.19 37.33 41.03
N GLY A 319 -29.17 37.36 39.69
CA GLY A 319 -29.29 38.59 38.89
C GLY A 319 -28.07 39.53 38.96
N LYS A 320 -27.03 39.20 39.73
CA LYS A 320 -25.81 40.03 39.89
C LYS A 320 -24.72 39.62 38.89
N LYS A 321 -23.78 40.52 38.58
CA LYS A 321 -22.56 40.18 37.80
C LYS A 321 -21.69 39.16 38.55
N PHE A 322 -21.05 38.22 37.85
CA PHE A 322 -20.29 37.11 38.43
C PHE A 322 -19.26 37.54 39.48
N LYS A 323 -18.46 38.58 39.20
CA LYS A 323 -17.48 39.15 40.16
C LYS A 323 -18.07 39.71 41.45
N LYS A 324 -19.38 39.96 41.49
CA LYS A 324 -20.10 40.50 42.66
C LYS A 324 -20.93 39.42 43.39
N CYS A 325 -20.84 38.16 42.95
CA CYS A 325 -21.58 37.05 43.54
C CYS A 325 -20.66 35.82 43.72
N CYS A 326 -20.73 34.81 42.85
CA CYS A 326 -19.95 33.57 42.99
C CYS A 326 -18.46 33.73 42.63
N GLY A 327 -18.06 34.80 41.95
CA GLY A 327 -16.67 35.08 41.57
C GLY A 327 -15.96 36.09 42.48
N ARG A 328 -16.32 36.11 43.77
CA ARG A 328 -15.64 36.92 44.80
C ARG A 328 -14.37 36.25 45.30
#